data_AF-H2C2U6-F1
#
_entry.id   AF-H2C2U6-F1
#
_cell.length_a   1.000
_cell.length_b   1.000
_cell.length_c   1.000
_cell.angle_alpha   90.00
_cell.angle_beta   90.00
_cell.angle_gamma   90.00
#
_symmetry.space_group_name_H-M   'P 1'
#
loop_
_entity.id
_entity.type
_entity.pdbx_description
1 polymer ?
#
loop_
_entity_poly.entity_id
_entity_poly.type
_entity_poly.pdbx_seq_one_letter_code
_entity_poly.pdbx_strand_id
1 'polypeptide(L)'
;MNVIDSSARIADLLGLLSVLQNTFEGKTDLYELEKEMEVDVDDLMPIVYAASYMGFVTVGDGDIIITDKGSEFLKSNIKRRKEMLRESLLKTEPFKTASELKVFTLEKLREALAEKGIQAYNKPEGLYELQLILLEWGVYSGLISRVDEERFRVNYDGA
;
A
#
# COMPACT_ATOMS: atom_id res chain seq x y z
N MET A 1 -5.63 -8.73 8.87
CA MET A 1 -4.69 -9.14 7.80
C MET A 1 -4.32 -7.89 7.04
N ASN A 2 -3.03 -7.62 6.82
CA ASN A 2 -2.56 -6.37 6.22
C ASN A 2 -2.41 -6.55 4.71
N VAL A 3 -3.53 -6.47 4.00
CA VAL A 3 -3.60 -6.64 2.54
C VAL A 3 -3.92 -5.28 1.92
N ILE A 4 -3.14 -4.88 0.91
CA ILE A 4 -3.42 -3.66 0.16
C ILE A 4 -4.60 -3.92 -0.78
N ASP A 5 -5.59 -3.04 -0.73
CA ASP A 5 -6.72 -3.07 -1.66
C ASP A 5 -6.29 -2.60 -3.06
N SER A 6 -6.87 -3.19 -4.10
CA SER A 6 -6.59 -2.83 -5.48
C SER A 6 -7.12 -1.47 -5.91
N SER A 7 -7.96 -0.79 -5.12
CA SER A 7 -8.39 0.58 -5.36
C SER A 7 -7.41 1.63 -4.82
N ALA A 8 -6.59 1.30 -3.81
CA ALA A 8 -5.68 2.25 -3.18
C ALA A 8 -4.55 2.69 -4.14
N ARG A 9 -4.33 4.00 -4.25
CA ARG A 9 -3.24 4.60 -5.05
C ARG A 9 -2.24 5.38 -4.20
N ILE A 10 -1.04 5.56 -4.72
CA ILE A 10 0.01 6.39 -4.09
C ILE A 10 -0.39 7.87 -4.07
N ALA A 11 -1.11 8.31 -5.10
CA ALA A 11 -1.67 9.66 -5.13
C ALA A 11 -2.60 9.90 -3.94
N ASP A 12 -3.47 8.94 -3.64
CA ASP A 12 -4.41 9.02 -2.51
C ASP A 12 -3.66 9.06 -1.17
N LEU A 13 -2.57 8.28 -1.04
CA LEU A 13 -1.72 8.33 0.17
C LEU A 13 -1.13 9.72 0.37
N LEU A 14 -0.63 10.34 -0.69
CA LEU A 14 -0.07 11.68 -0.62
C LEU A 14 -1.14 12.72 -0.30
N GLY A 15 -2.33 12.59 -0.89
CA GLY A 15 -3.49 13.44 -0.59
C GLY A 15 -3.91 13.32 0.88
N LEU A 16 -4.13 12.10 1.35
CA LEU A 16 -4.47 11.78 2.73
C LEU A 16 -3.48 12.41 3.73
N LEU A 17 -2.18 12.13 3.56
CA LEU A 17 -1.15 12.64 4.47
C LEU A 17 -1.05 14.17 4.40
N SER A 18 -1.25 14.76 3.23
CA SER A 18 -1.25 16.22 3.04
C SER A 18 -2.40 16.88 3.79
N VAL A 19 -3.63 16.38 3.64
CA VAL A 19 -4.81 16.93 4.32
C VAL A 19 -4.66 16.77 5.84
N LEU A 20 -4.28 15.57 6.31
CA LEU A 20 -4.02 15.33 7.73
C LEU A 20 -3.00 16.33 8.28
N GLN A 21 -1.86 16.50 7.61
CA GLN A 21 -0.78 17.35 8.11
C GLN A 21 -1.11 18.85 8.06
N ASN A 22 -1.75 19.31 6.98
CA ASN A 22 -1.89 20.73 6.69
C ASN A 22 -3.23 21.33 7.15
N THR A 23 -4.31 20.54 7.16
CA THR A 23 -5.64 20.98 7.60
C THR A 23 -5.88 20.66 9.07
N PHE A 24 -5.47 19.46 9.50
CA PHE A 24 -5.82 18.93 10.83
C PHE A 24 -4.63 18.83 11.81
N GLU A 25 -3.51 19.46 11.49
CA GLU A 25 -2.28 19.44 12.31
C GLU A 25 -1.83 18.01 12.70
N GLY A 26 -2.14 17.03 11.85
CA GLY A 26 -1.76 15.64 11.98
C GLY A 26 -2.78 14.73 12.67
N LYS A 27 -3.93 15.24 13.15
CA LYS A 27 -4.95 14.40 13.81
C LYS A 27 -6.37 14.90 13.55
N THR A 28 -7.27 13.99 13.17
CA THR A 28 -8.71 14.25 13.08
C THR A 28 -9.52 12.96 13.25
N ASP A 29 -10.83 13.05 13.29
CA ASP A 29 -11.73 11.90 13.13
C ASP A 29 -11.99 11.62 11.64
N LEU A 30 -12.35 10.37 11.33
CA LEU A 30 -12.56 9.91 9.96
C LEU A 30 -13.73 10.64 9.25
N TYR A 31 -14.72 11.13 9.99
CA TYR A 31 -15.89 11.80 9.42
C TYR A 31 -15.56 13.24 9.00
N GLU A 32 -14.77 13.97 9.79
CA GLU A 32 -14.27 15.28 9.39
C GLU A 32 -13.26 15.18 8.25
N LEU A 33 -12.45 14.11 8.22
CA LEU A 33 -11.58 13.84 7.08
C LEU A 33 -12.36 13.56 5.77
N GLU A 34 -13.42 12.75 5.85
CA GLU A 34 -14.32 12.45 4.73
C GLU A 34 -14.88 13.73 4.09
N LYS A 35 -15.40 14.64 4.92
CA LYS A 35 -15.92 15.94 4.48
C LYS A 35 -14.86 16.81 3.81
N GLU A 36 -13.69 16.90 4.41
CA GLU A 36 -12.60 17.74 3.89
C GLU A 36 -12.06 17.21 2.57
N MET A 37 -11.99 15.88 2.41
CA MET A 37 -11.53 15.27 1.18
C MET A 37 -12.61 15.23 0.08
N GLU A 38 -13.88 15.49 0.42
CA GLU A 38 -15.04 15.34 -0.47
C GLU A 38 -15.12 13.93 -1.11
N VAL A 39 -14.77 12.89 -0.33
CA VAL A 39 -14.76 11.48 -0.75
C VAL A 39 -15.60 10.69 0.24
N ASP A 40 -16.48 9.80 -0.25
CA ASP A 40 -17.28 8.92 0.60
C ASP A 40 -16.40 8.03 1.48
N VAL A 41 -16.86 7.75 2.71
CA VAL A 41 -16.07 6.94 3.67
C VAL A 41 -15.63 5.60 3.09
N ASP A 42 -16.49 4.91 2.34
CA ASP A 42 -16.18 3.60 1.76
C ASP A 42 -15.04 3.66 0.73
N ASP A 43 -14.90 4.78 0.02
CA ASP A 43 -13.82 5.02 -0.95
C ASP A 43 -12.53 5.53 -0.28
N LEU A 44 -12.66 6.20 0.87
CA LEU A 44 -11.54 6.65 1.70
C LEU A 44 -10.87 5.49 2.46
N MET A 45 -11.65 4.51 2.93
CA MET A 45 -11.14 3.44 3.78
C MET A 45 -10.01 2.59 3.16
N PRO A 46 -10.04 2.22 1.86
CA PRO A 46 -8.94 1.50 1.21
C PRO A 46 -7.57 2.16 1.42
N ILE A 47 -7.49 3.48 1.24
CA ILE A 47 -6.21 4.18 1.40
C ILE A 47 -5.85 4.38 2.88
N VAL A 48 -6.82 4.61 3.75
CA VAL A 48 -6.62 4.69 5.19
C VAL A 48 -6.02 3.40 5.73
N TYR A 49 -6.57 2.25 5.33
CA TYR A 49 -6.04 0.94 5.72
C TYR A 49 -4.64 0.69 5.14
N ALA A 50 -4.41 0.98 3.86
CA ALA A 50 -3.09 0.83 3.26
C ALA A 50 -2.05 1.70 3.99
N ALA A 51 -2.36 2.97 4.27
CA ALA A 51 -1.52 3.89 5.02
C ALA A 51 -1.24 3.37 6.44
N SER A 52 -2.24 2.79 7.11
CA SER A 52 -2.09 2.21 8.44
C SER A 52 -1.20 0.96 8.43
N TYR A 53 -1.42 0.03 7.48
CA TYR A 53 -0.60 -1.18 7.33
C TYR A 53 0.86 -0.85 7.03
N MET A 54 1.10 0.20 6.25
CA MET A 54 2.45 0.69 5.95
C MET A 54 3.03 1.56 7.08
N GLY A 55 2.25 1.84 8.13
CA GLY A 55 2.69 2.59 9.31
C GLY A 55 2.89 4.09 9.05
N PHE A 56 2.21 4.66 8.06
CA PHE A 56 2.20 6.10 7.83
C PHE A 56 1.18 6.82 8.72
N VAL A 57 0.10 6.14 9.08
CA VAL A 57 -0.93 6.62 10.01
C VAL A 57 -1.25 5.57 11.07
N THR A 58 -1.83 6.00 12.18
CA THR A 58 -2.52 5.12 13.15
C THR A 58 -4.00 5.43 13.12
N VAL A 59 -4.83 4.39 13.16
CA VAL A 59 -6.30 4.50 13.14
C VAL A 59 -6.86 3.74 14.34
N GLY A 60 -7.81 4.33 15.05
CA GLY A 60 -8.45 3.70 16.22
C GLY A 60 -9.59 4.56 16.76
N ASP A 61 -10.67 3.91 17.22
CA ASP A 61 -11.84 4.58 17.80
C ASP A 61 -12.47 5.68 16.93
N GLY A 62 -12.35 5.56 15.60
CA GLY A 62 -12.83 6.57 14.64
C GLY A 62 -11.84 7.72 14.37
N ASP A 63 -10.73 7.77 15.10
CA ASP A 63 -9.65 8.73 14.90
C ASP A 63 -8.61 8.23 13.90
N ILE A 64 -7.97 9.18 13.21
CA ILE A 64 -6.80 8.97 12.37
C ILE A 64 -5.70 9.99 12.72
N ILE A 65 -4.48 9.49 12.88
CA ILE A 65 -3.32 10.29 13.30
C ILE A 65 -2.15 9.99 12.38
N ILE A 66 -1.49 11.03 11.86
CA ILE A 66 -0.24 10.88 11.11
C ILE A 66 0.89 10.45 12.05
N THR A 67 1.70 9.47 11.63
CA THR A 67 2.90 9.07 12.37
C THR A 67 4.10 9.93 11.98
N ASP A 68 5.17 9.88 12.77
CA ASP A 68 6.46 10.49 12.40
C ASP A 68 6.94 10.02 11.01
N LYS A 69 6.75 8.74 10.71
CA LYS A 69 7.06 8.15 9.40
C LYS A 69 6.20 8.75 8.29
N GLY A 70 4.91 8.97 8.54
CA GLY A 70 4.00 9.64 7.60
C GLY A 70 4.43 11.08 7.32
N SER A 71 4.77 11.83 8.37
CA SER A 71 5.26 13.21 8.25
C SER A 71 6.61 13.28 7.53
N GLU A 72 7.56 12.37 7.82
CA GLU A 72 8.82 12.26 7.07
C GLU A 72 8.57 11.94 5.60
N PHE A 73 7.68 10.99 5.30
CA PHE A 73 7.33 10.61 3.94
C PHE A 73 6.77 11.80 3.15
N LEU A 74 5.85 12.56 3.74
CA LEU A 74 5.25 13.73 3.12
C LEU A 74 6.30 14.82 2.83
N LYS A 75 7.24 15.06 3.73
CA LYS A 75 8.31 16.08 3.57
C LYS A 75 9.46 15.63 2.66
N SER A 76 9.55 14.34 2.38
CA SER A 76 10.65 13.74 1.64
C SER A 76 10.59 14.00 0.13
N ASN A 77 11.78 14.02 -0.50
CA ASN A 77 11.88 13.99 -1.96
C ASN A 77 11.48 12.61 -2.53
N ILE A 78 11.32 12.55 -3.86
CA ILE A 78 10.86 11.34 -4.55
C ILE A 78 11.72 10.10 -4.29
N LYS A 79 13.05 10.27 -4.18
CA LYS A 79 13.97 9.14 -3.94
C LYS A 79 13.72 8.55 -2.55
N ARG A 80 13.69 9.40 -1.53
CA ARG A 80 13.46 8.98 -0.14
C ARG A 80 12.07 8.38 0.05
N ARG A 81 11.03 8.94 -0.59
CA ARG A 81 9.68 8.36 -0.58
C ARG A 81 9.66 6.93 -1.12
N LYS A 82 10.34 6.66 -2.24
CA LYS A 82 10.42 5.31 -2.81
C LYS A 82 11.14 4.32 -1.89
N GLU A 83 12.20 4.76 -1.23
CA GLU A 83 12.90 3.95 -0.22
C GLU A 83 11.98 3.58 0.94
N MET A 84 11.30 4.56 1.54
CA MET A 84 10.36 4.34 2.65
C MET A 84 9.17 3.45 2.25
N LEU A 85 8.64 3.63 1.04
CA LEU A 85 7.60 2.74 0.50
C LEU A 85 8.11 1.32 0.38
N ARG A 86 9.29 1.10 -0.24
CA ARG A 86 9.89 -0.23 -0.39
C ARG A 86 10.00 -0.96 0.96
N GLU A 87 10.51 -0.29 1.99
CA GLU A 87 10.64 -0.84 3.34
C GLU A 87 9.28 -1.24 3.96
N SER A 88 8.23 -0.48 3.66
CA SER A 88 6.86 -0.73 4.14
C SER A 88 6.20 -1.88 3.39
N LEU A 89 6.36 -1.92 2.07
CA LEU A 89 5.81 -2.95 1.21
C LEU A 89 6.40 -4.32 1.55
N LEU A 90 7.71 -4.41 1.85
CA LEU A 90 8.33 -5.68 2.26
C LEU A 90 7.68 -6.33 3.50
N LYS A 91 6.91 -5.57 4.29
CA LYS A 91 6.21 -6.05 5.49
C LYS A 91 4.70 -6.23 5.28
N THR A 92 4.19 -5.95 4.08
CA THR A 92 2.76 -5.88 3.74
C THR A 92 2.42 -6.84 2.60
N GLU A 93 1.27 -7.50 2.65
CA GLU A 93 0.86 -8.41 1.57
C GLU A 93 0.23 -7.61 0.41
N PRO A 94 0.48 -8.00 -0.86
CA PRO A 94 1.09 -9.26 -1.30
C PRO A 94 2.62 -9.23 -1.44
N PHE A 95 3.27 -8.09 -1.16
CA PHE A 95 4.70 -7.86 -1.41
C PHE A 95 5.63 -8.68 -0.52
N LYS A 96 5.23 -8.92 0.73
CA LYS A 96 5.95 -9.82 1.64
C LYS A 96 6.08 -11.20 1.01
N THR A 97 4.99 -11.81 0.56
CA THR A 97 5.02 -13.11 -0.12
C THR A 97 5.76 -13.05 -1.46
N ALA A 98 5.58 -11.99 -2.25
CA ALA A 98 6.32 -11.80 -3.50
C ALA A 98 7.85 -11.78 -3.28
N SER A 99 8.32 -11.17 -2.18
CA SER A 99 9.75 -11.09 -1.84
C SER A 99 10.41 -12.44 -1.60
N GLU A 100 9.66 -13.41 -1.07
CA GLU A 100 10.14 -14.77 -0.85
C GLU A 100 10.29 -15.56 -2.16
N LEU A 101 9.45 -15.28 -3.15
CA LEU A 101 9.49 -15.93 -4.47
C LEU A 101 10.61 -15.40 -5.36
N LYS A 102 11.09 -14.17 -5.12
CA LYS A 102 12.09 -13.44 -5.93
C LYS A 102 11.66 -13.17 -7.37
N VAL A 103 11.42 -14.20 -8.17
CA VAL A 103 10.89 -14.12 -9.55
C VAL A 103 9.64 -14.99 -9.64
N PHE A 104 8.53 -14.43 -10.12
CA PHE A 104 7.22 -15.09 -10.05
C PHE A 104 6.29 -14.68 -11.19
N THR A 105 5.30 -15.53 -11.49
CA THR A 105 4.08 -15.17 -12.23
C THR A 105 2.97 -14.79 -11.25
N LEU A 106 1.91 -14.14 -11.73
CA LEU A 106 0.76 -13.76 -10.89
C LEU A 106 0.08 -15.00 -10.28
N GLU A 107 -0.04 -16.08 -11.04
CA GLU A 107 -0.59 -17.35 -10.59
C GLU A 107 0.23 -17.93 -9.44
N LYS A 108 1.56 -17.92 -9.58
CA LYS A 108 2.45 -18.45 -8.54
C LYS A 108 2.38 -17.62 -7.25
N LEU A 109 2.26 -16.29 -7.38
CA LEU A 109 2.04 -15.40 -6.24
C LEU A 109 0.70 -15.68 -5.57
N ARG A 110 -0.38 -15.82 -6.34
CA ARG A 110 -1.73 -16.12 -5.81
C ARG A 110 -1.75 -17.45 -5.07
N GLU A 111 -1.13 -18.50 -5.62
CA GLU A 111 -0.99 -19.81 -4.97
C GLU A 111 -0.26 -19.68 -3.63
N ALA A 112 0.90 -19.02 -3.60
CA ALA A 112 1.68 -18.82 -2.38
C ALA A 112 0.93 -18.00 -1.32
N LEU A 113 0.15 -16.99 -1.74
CA LEU A 113 -0.72 -16.23 -0.85
C LEU A 113 -1.83 -17.11 -0.26
N ALA A 114 -2.46 -17.95 -1.08
CA ALA A 114 -3.51 -18.88 -0.63
C ALA A 114 -2.97 -19.92 0.38
N GLU A 115 -1.76 -20.46 0.14
CA GLU A 115 -1.07 -21.38 1.06
C GLU A 115 -0.81 -20.74 2.44
N LYS A 116 -0.62 -19.41 2.48
CA LYS A 116 -0.47 -18.63 3.71
C LYS A 116 -1.80 -18.18 4.34
N GLY A 117 -2.92 -18.62 3.79
CA GLY A 117 -4.26 -18.25 4.27
C GLY A 117 -4.78 -16.91 3.76
N ILE A 118 -4.09 -16.24 2.83
CA ILE A 118 -4.53 -14.96 2.24
C ILE A 118 -5.45 -15.27 1.07
N GLN A 119 -6.75 -15.37 1.38
CA GLN A 119 -7.78 -15.76 0.41
C GLN A 119 -8.35 -14.59 -0.41
N ALA A 120 -7.92 -13.35 -0.15
CA ALA A 120 -8.45 -12.14 -0.78
C ALA A 120 -8.43 -12.16 -2.32
N TYR A 121 -7.49 -12.90 -2.91
CA TYR A 121 -7.28 -12.99 -4.35
C TYR A 121 -7.84 -14.29 -4.98
N ASN A 122 -8.60 -15.09 -4.23
CA ASN A 122 -9.22 -16.34 -4.72
C ASN A 122 -10.60 -16.10 -5.32
N LYS A 123 -10.66 -15.15 -6.27
CA LYS A 123 -11.84 -14.76 -7.04
C LYS A 123 -11.45 -14.53 -8.51
N PRO A 124 -12.40 -14.52 -9.45
CA PRO A 124 -12.10 -14.35 -10.88
C PRO A 124 -11.23 -13.13 -11.18
N GLU A 125 -11.41 -12.04 -10.44
CA GLU A 125 -10.70 -10.77 -10.61
C GLU A 125 -9.35 -10.73 -9.89
N GLY A 126 -9.02 -11.73 -9.06
CA GLY A 126 -7.88 -11.67 -8.13
C GLY A 126 -6.51 -11.52 -8.80
N LEU A 127 -6.30 -12.11 -9.97
CA LEU A 127 -5.06 -11.91 -10.74
C LEU A 127 -4.94 -10.48 -11.28
N TYR A 128 -6.06 -9.91 -11.72
CA TYR A 128 -6.11 -8.53 -12.17
C TYR A 128 -5.84 -7.56 -11.01
N GLU A 129 -6.44 -7.79 -9.84
CA GLU A 129 -6.18 -7.00 -8.64
C GLU A 129 -4.71 -7.07 -8.20
N LEU A 130 -4.12 -8.27 -8.16
CA LEU A 130 -2.70 -8.44 -7.89
C LEU A 130 -1.85 -7.64 -8.88
N GLN A 131 -2.18 -7.70 -10.17
CA GLN A 131 -1.46 -6.94 -11.18
C GLN A 131 -1.52 -5.44 -10.93
N LEU A 132 -2.71 -4.89 -10.64
CA LEU A 132 -2.89 -3.47 -10.33
C LEU A 132 -2.05 -3.06 -9.10
N ILE A 133 -2.10 -3.85 -8.02
CA ILE A 133 -1.33 -3.56 -6.80
C ILE A 133 0.18 -3.57 -7.09
N LEU A 134 0.67 -4.58 -7.80
CA LEU A 134 2.10 -4.68 -8.15
C LEU A 134 2.57 -3.52 -9.02
N LEU A 135 1.75 -3.06 -9.96
CA LEU A 135 2.07 -1.90 -10.80
C LEU A 135 2.05 -0.59 -10.02
N GLU A 136 0.97 -0.35 -9.27
CA GLU A 136 0.76 0.88 -8.53
C GLU A 136 1.84 1.06 -7.46
N TRP A 137 2.06 0.03 -6.64
CA TRP A 137 2.92 0.15 -5.45
C TRP A 137 4.33 -0.42 -5.68
N GLY A 138 4.40 -1.61 -6.30
CA GLY A 138 5.65 -2.34 -6.49
C GLY A 138 6.58 -1.66 -7.50
N VAL A 139 6.06 -1.36 -8.69
CA VAL A 139 6.86 -0.75 -9.76
C VAL A 139 7.19 0.71 -9.43
N TYR A 140 6.24 1.48 -8.88
CA TYR A 140 6.50 2.87 -8.47
C TYR A 140 7.64 2.97 -7.45
N SER A 141 7.60 2.17 -6.38
CA SER A 141 8.64 2.13 -5.35
C SER A 141 9.98 1.58 -5.88
N GLY A 142 9.94 0.91 -7.04
CA GLY A 142 11.06 0.18 -7.60
C GLY A 142 11.37 -1.11 -6.83
N LEU A 143 10.45 -1.61 -6.00
CA LEU A 143 10.54 -2.92 -5.37
C LEU A 143 10.32 -4.04 -6.39
N ILE A 144 9.47 -3.81 -7.39
CA ILE A 144 9.11 -4.79 -8.42
C ILE A 144 9.53 -4.30 -9.79
N SER A 145 10.00 -5.21 -10.64
CA SER A 145 10.20 -4.99 -12.09
C SER A 145 9.51 -6.10 -12.89
N ARG A 146 9.00 -5.76 -14.07
CA ARG A 146 8.59 -6.78 -15.05
C ARG A 146 9.83 -7.34 -15.73
N VAL A 147 9.91 -8.67 -15.80
CA VAL A 147 10.94 -9.40 -16.54
C VAL A 147 10.50 -9.58 -17.98
N ASP A 148 9.24 -9.96 -18.16
CA ASP A 148 8.55 -10.13 -19.44
C ASP A 148 7.04 -9.93 -19.23
N GLU A 149 6.21 -10.39 -20.17
CA GLU A 149 4.75 -10.25 -20.12
C GLU A 149 4.11 -11.02 -18.96
N GLU A 150 4.72 -12.14 -18.54
CA GLU A 150 4.15 -13.07 -17.55
C GLU A 150 4.84 -12.98 -16.18
N ARG A 151 6.10 -12.54 -16.13
CA ARG A 151 6.94 -12.62 -14.94
C ARG A 151 7.31 -11.26 -14.35
N PHE A 152 7.31 -11.22 -13.03
CA PHE A 152 7.79 -10.14 -12.20
C PHE A 152 9.03 -10.57 -11.41
N ARG A 153 9.86 -9.59 -11.04
CA ARG A 153 11.04 -9.75 -10.18
C ARG A 153 10.98 -8.77 -9.03
N VAL A 154 11.40 -9.22 -7.85
CA VAL A 154 11.66 -8.36 -6.69
C VAL A 154 13.09 -7.84 -6.75
N ASN A 155 13.24 -6.51 -6.73
CA ASN A 155 14.51 -5.79 -6.71
C ASN A 155 14.96 -5.57 -5.26
N TYR A 156 15.08 -6.65 -4.52
CA TYR A 156 15.55 -6.65 -3.15
C TYR A 156 16.22 -7.98 -2.87
N ASP A 157 17.53 -7.94 -2.62
CA ASP A 157 18.30 -9.17 -2.45
C ASP A 157 18.21 -9.75 -1.03
N GLY A 158 17.68 -8.99 -0.05
CA GLY A 158 17.57 -9.41 1.35
C GLY A 158 18.93 -9.77 1.97
N ALA A 159 19.43 -8.94 2.88
CA ALA A 159 20.53 -9.35 3.74
C ALA A 159 20.06 -10.40 4.76
#